data_AF-A0A2R6BJ59-F1
#
_entry.id   AF-A0A2R6BJ59-F1
#
_cell.length_a   1.000
_cell.length_b   1.000
_cell.length_c   1.000
_cell.angle_alpha   90.00
_cell.angle_beta   90.00
_cell.angle_gamma   90.00
#
_symmetry.space_group_name_H-M   'P 1'
#
loop_
_entity.id
_entity.type
_entity.pdbx_description
1 polymer ?
#
loop_
_entity_poly.entity_id
_entity_poly.type
_entity_poly.pdbx_seq_one_letter_code
_entity_poly.pdbx_strand_id
1 'polypeptide(L)'
;MSVILLPKINKNKTKKLDETIAKSFSEIREIYNVEPSKIEEYIEHNFEKLFFALTNFSQSINASKIIEKIEKTDLEDFISDIESGQIGSSYDKEILNKIVDAYSLEVFNETPFFEVIKSGADLNSKLETFYSKLKAAGFDANEFIKLSARIVITFYALLYGLLKNDKKLEPALKVLAEMFKNDAEEKDDILTFLEIYSDEEKRKEFEESYNEALEMMGKSA
;
A
#
# COMPACT_ATOMS: atom_id res chain seq x y z
N MET A 1 22.76 16.62 -18.17
CA MET A 1 22.55 16.95 -16.74
C MET A 1 21.16 17.51 -16.60
N SER A 2 20.19 16.66 -16.28
CA SER A 2 18.80 17.04 -16.09
C SER A 2 18.51 16.99 -14.60
N VAL A 3 18.26 18.17 -14.01
CA VAL A 3 17.85 18.32 -12.62
C VAL A 3 16.39 17.90 -12.53
N ILE A 4 16.11 16.82 -11.79
CA ILE A 4 14.74 16.40 -11.48
C ILE A 4 14.10 17.52 -10.67
N LEU A 5 13.18 18.25 -11.30
CA LEU A 5 12.39 19.30 -10.67
C LEU A 5 11.24 18.64 -9.91
N LEU A 6 11.43 18.45 -8.60
CA LEU A 6 10.32 18.21 -7.68
C LEU A 6 9.25 19.32 -7.86
N PRO A 7 7.96 19.01 -7.70
CA PRO A 7 6.88 19.98 -7.92
C PRO A 7 7.11 21.25 -7.09
N LYS A 8 7.01 22.43 -7.71
CA LYS A 8 7.17 23.73 -7.02
C LYS A 8 6.13 23.88 -5.90
N ILE A 9 6.56 23.71 -4.66
CA ILE A 9 5.76 23.90 -3.45
C ILE A 9 5.53 25.41 -3.21
N ASN A 10 4.27 25.81 -3.02
CA ASN A 10 3.84 27.21 -2.86
C ASN A 10 4.16 27.78 -1.46
N LYS A 11 5.11 28.74 -1.40
CA LYS A 11 5.86 29.20 -0.22
C LYS A 11 5.10 29.94 0.92
N ASN A 12 3.80 30.20 0.81
CA ASN A 12 3.01 30.81 1.91
C ASN A 12 1.95 29.88 2.52
N LYS A 13 1.66 28.73 1.89
CA LYS A 13 0.91 27.60 2.49
C LYS A 13 1.85 26.57 3.15
N THR A 14 3.16 26.76 3.05
CA THR A 14 4.23 25.84 3.44
C THR A 14 4.45 25.76 4.94
N LYS A 15 4.37 26.82 5.73
CA LYS A 15 4.85 26.73 7.14
C LYS A 15 4.06 25.76 8.04
N LYS A 16 2.71 25.82 7.99
CA LYS A 16 1.82 24.89 8.73
C LYS A 16 1.83 23.48 8.14
N LEU A 17 2.05 23.40 6.82
CA LEU A 17 2.21 22.18 6.06
C LEU A 17 3.53 21.46 6.43
N ASP A 18 4.63 22.19 6.50
CA ASP A 18 5.97 21.73 6.85
C ASP A 18 6.01 21.24 8.31
N GLU A 19 5.30 21.91 9.22
CA GLU A 19 5.15 21.46 10.62
C GLU A 19 4.34 20.16 10.74
N THR A 20 3.27 20.00 9.96
CA THR A 20 2.41 18.80 9.97
C THR A 20 3.10 17.62 9.28
N ILE A 21 3.79 17.88 8.17
CA ILE A 21 4.64 16.93 7.47
C ILE A 21 5.79 16.49 8.38
N ALA A 22 6.47 17.43 9.06
CA ALA A 22 7.56 17.12 9.98
C ALA A 22 7.07 16.29 11.18
N LYS A 23 5.89 16.59 11.72
CA LYS A 23 5.28 15.81 12.80
C LYS A 23 4.92 14.39 12.33
N SER A 24 4.27 14.25 11.17
CA SER A 24 3.90 12.94 10.64
C SER A 24 5.12 12.09 10.29
N PHE A 25 6.16 12.72 9.73
CA PHE A 25 7.45 12.06 9.51
C PHE A 25 8.19 11.74 10.79
N SER A 26 7.98 12.47 11.89
CA SER A 26 8.62 12.14 13.16
C SER A 26 8.13 10.79 13.69
N GLU A 27 6.83 10.49 13.55
CA GLU A 27 6.25 9.23 14.01
C GLU A 27 6.61 8.06 13.07
N ILE A 28 6.55 8.25 11.75
CA ILE A 28 7.04 7.24 10.79
C ILE A 28 8.54 6.97 10.98
N ARG A 29 9.31 8.00 11.33
CA ARG A 29 10.75 7.86 11.59
C ARG A 29 11.04 6.97 12.80
N GLU A 30 10.13 6.88 13.77
CA GLU A 30 10.33 6.01 14.95
C GLU A 30 10.47 4.54 14.54
N ILE A 31 9.72 4.09 13.52
CA ILE A 31 9.77 2.72 12.97
C ILE A 31 11.20 2.31 12.62
N TYR A 32 11.99 3.22 12.08
CA TYR A 32 13.37 2.96 11.65
C TYR A 32 14.38 2.78 12.78
N ASN A 33 14.01 3.20 13.99
CA ASN A 33 14.84 2.99 15.18
C ASN A 33 14.44 1.71 15.95
N VAL A 34 13.39 1.02 15.50
CA VAL A 34 12.97 -0.26 16.06
C VAL A 34 13.87 -1.36 15.52
N GLU A 35 14.18 -2.35 16.34
CA GLU A 35 14.88 -3.55 15.88
C GLU A 35 14.08 -4.22 14.75
N PRO A 36 14.69 -4.64 13.63
CA PRO A 36 13.94 -5.16 12.48
C PRO A 36 12.93 -6.25 12.82
N SER A 37 13.31 -7.18 13.70
CA SER A 37 12.43 -8.27 14.16
C SER A 37 11.21 -7.84 14.99
N LYS A 38 11.16 -6.56 15.40
CA LYS A 38 10.11 -5.97 16.25
C LYS A 38 9.29 -4.92 15.52
N ILE A 39 9.55 -4.66 14.24
CA ILE A 39 8.85 -3.63 13.46
C ILE A 39 7.36 -3.93 13.35
N GLU A 40 6.98 -5.17 13.02
CA GLU A 40 5.57 -5.54 12.92
C GLU A 40 4.87 -5.37 14.27
N GLU A 41 5.43 -5.95 15.33
CA GLU A 41 4.93 -5.79 16.70
C GLU A 41 4.78 -4.31 17.06
N TYR A 42 5.74 -3.46 16.73
CA TYR A 42 5.68 -2.02 16.98
C TYR A 42 4.55 -1.35 16.19
N ILE A 43 4.37 -1.68 14.91
CA ILE A 43 3.30 -1.12 14.08
C ILE A 43 1.93 -1.49 14.67
N GLU A 44 1.74 -2.75 15.06
CA GLU A 44 0.49 -3.21 15.68
C GLU A 44 0.21 -2.50 17.00
N HIS A 45 1.21 -2.39 17.89
CA HIS A 45 1.05 -1.69 19.17
C HIS A 45 0.80 -0.19 19.03
N ASN A 46 1.30 0.43 17.96
CA ASN A 46 1.19 1.87 17.72
C ASN A 46 0.20 2.20 16.60
N PHE A 47 -0.64 1.24 16.20
CA PHE A 47 -1.44 1.31 14.99
C PHE A 47 -2.29 2.58 14.92
N GLU A 48 -3.06 2.90 15.97
CA GLU A 48 -3.90 4.08 16.00
C GLU A 48 -3.09 5.37 15.82
N LYS A 49 -1.97 5.49 16.56
CA LYS A 49 -1.07 6.65 16.49
C LYS A 49 -0.51 6.82 15.08
N LEU A 50 0.03 5.75 14.51
CA LEU A 50 0.59 5.75 13.15
C LEU A 50 -0.50 6.07 12.11
N PHE A 51 -1.67 5.47 12.23
CA PHE A 51 -2.81 5.73 11.36
C PHE A 51 -3.24 7.20 11.39
N PHE A 52 -3.30 7.83 12.57
CA PHE A 52 -3.56 9.27 12.68
C PHE A 52 -2.44 10.12 12.09
N ALA A 53 -1.18 9.77 12.32
CA ALA A 53 -0.05 10.46 11.72
C ALA A 53 -0.11 10.41 10.18
N LEU A 54 -0.51 9.28 9.61
CA LEU A 54 -0.63 9.09 8.17
C LEU A 54 -1.87 9.75 7.58
N THR A 55 -2.98 9.75 8.30
CA THR A 55 -4.17 10.51 7.89
C THR A 55 -3.83 12.00 7.82
N ASN A 56 -3.12 12.51 8.82
CA ASN A 56 -2.62 13.89 8.84
C ASN A 56 -1.58 14.13 7.73
N PHE A 57 -0.70 13.17 7.46
CA PHE A 57 0.24 13.21 6.35
C PHE A 57 -0.51 13.32 5.02
N SER A 58 -1.36 12.35 4.70
CA SER A 58 -2.16 12.26 3.47
C SER A 58 -3.00 13.49 3.20
N GLN A 59 -3.46 14.18 4.25
CA GLN A 59 -4.22 15.43 4.18
C GLN A 59 -3.33 16.67 4.08
N SER A 60 -2.11 16.60 4.63
CA SER A 60 -1.19 17.73 4.69
C SER A 60 -0.38 17.85 3.40
N ILE A 61 0.44 16.86 3.07
CA ILE A 61 0.83 16.75 1.67
C ILE A 61 -0.45 16.57 0.88
N ASN A 62 -0.47 17.15 -0.30
CA ASN A 62 -1.42 16.78 -1.33
C ASN A 62 -1.05 15.36 -1.79
N ALA A 63 -0.95 14.38 -0.88
CA ALA A 63 -0.64 12.98 -1.16
C ALA A 63 -1.77 12.39 -1.96
N SER A 64 -3.00 12.81 -1.66
CA SER A 64 -4.13 12.70 -2.58
C SER A 64 -3.78 13.26 -3.95
N LYS A 65 -3.16 14.43 -4.14
CA LYS A 65 -2.68 14.86 -5.47
C LYS A 65 -1.40 14.21 -6.00
N ILE A 66 -0.57 13.59 -5.17
CA ILE A 66 0.57 12.78 -5.65
C ILE A 66 -0.01 11.48 -6.20
N ILE A 67 -0.86 10.80 -5.43
CA ILE A 67 -1.59 9.59 -5.80
C ILE A 67 -2.65 9.85 -6.90
N GLU A 68 -3.31 11.01 -6.93
CA GLU A 68 -4.28 11.40 -7.97
C GLU A 68 -3.60 11.88 -9.25
N LYS A 69 -2.35 12.38 -9.18
CA LYS A 69 -1.56 12.75 -10.37
C LYS A 69 -0.70 11.63 -10.88
N ILE A 70 -0.46 10.60 -10.07
CA ILE A 70 0.19 9.41 -10.57
C ILE A 70 -0.80 8.71 -11.51
N GLU A 71 -0.79 9.12 -12.77
CA GLU A 71 -1.27 8.28 -13.86
C GLU A 71 -0.48 6.97 -13.81
N LYS A 72 -1.02 5.86 -14.32
CA LYS A 72 -0.34 4.56 -14.27
C LYS A 72 1.12 4.65 -14.78
N THR A 73 1.35 5.49 -15.78
CA THR A 73 2.67 5.86 -16.33
C THR A 73 3.61 6.54 -15.33
N ASP A 74 3.12 7.43 -14.47
CA ASP A 74 3.92 8.10 -13.44
C ASP A 74 4.32 7.13 -12.30
N LEU A 75 3.54 6.07 -12.05
CA LEU A 75 3.87 5.02 -11.08
C LEU A 75 4.88 4.04 -11.66
N GLU A 76 4.74 3.71 -12.95
CA GLU A 76 5.73 2.94 -13.72
C GLU A 76 7.09 3.65 -13.74
N ASP A 77 7.10 4.96 -14.00
CA ASP A 77 8.32 5.79 -13.95
C ASP A 77 8.93 5.82 -12.53
N PHE A 78 8.10 5.94 -11.49
CA PHE A 78 8.58 5.91 -10.10
C PHE A 78 9.22 4.56 -9.73
N ILE A 79 8.60 3.45 -10.12
CA ILE A 79 9.14 2.10 -9.91
C ILE A 79 10.44 1.91 -10.69
N SER A 80 10.49 2.36 -11.94
CA SER A 80 11.68 2.35 -12.78
C SER A 80 12.83 3.18 -12.17
N ASP A 81 12.52 4.31 -11.55
CA ASP A 81 13.49 5.15 -10.84
C ASP A 81 14.06 4.46 -9.59
N ILE A 82 13.27 3.68 -8.85
CA ILE A 82 13.77 2.84 -7.75
C ILE A 82 14.61 1.70 -8.32
N GLU A 83 14.12 1.02 -9.35
CA GLU A 83 14.78 -0.12 -9.96
C GLU A 83 16.15 0.26 -10.51
N SER A 84 16.25 1.38 -11.22
CA SER A 84 17.50 1.90 -11.77
C SER A 84 18.46 2.45 -10.70
N GLY A 85 18.00 2.58 -9.45
CA GLY A 85 18.76 3.18 -8.35
C GLY A 85 18.88 4.71 -8.44
N GLN A 86 18.08 5.36 -9.30
CA GLN A 86 17.94 6.82 -9.30
C GLN A 86 17.35 7.32 -7.97
N ILE A 87 16.38 6.57 -7.43
CA ILE A 87 15.87 6.71 -6.06
C ILE A 87 16.48 5.60 -5.20
N GLY A 88 16.93 5.96 -3.98
CA GLY A 88 17.51 4.97 -3.07
C GLY A 88 18.91 4.50 -3.46
N SER A 89 19.68 5.32 -4.19
CA SER A 89 21.03 5.01 -4.70
C SER A 89 22.05 4.53 -3.65
N SER A 90 21.80 4.73 -2.36
CA SER A 90 22.63 4.23 -1.26
C SER A 90 22.41 2.76 -0.90
N TYR A 91 21.31 2.16 -1.36
CA TYR A 91 20.90 0.81 -1.03
C TYR A 91 21.38 -0.22 -2.05
N ASP A 92 21.57 -1.44 -1.58
CA ASP A 92 21.95 -2.54 -2.45
C ASP A 92 20.78 -2.93 -3.37
N LYS A 93 21.10 -3.37 -4.60
CA LYS A 93 20.11 -3.67 -5.65
C LYS A 93 19.05 -4.69 -5.22
N GLU A 94 19.43 -5.64 -4.37
CA GLU A 94 18.49 -6.62 -3.79
C GLU A 94 17.34 -5.95 -3.02
N ILE A 95 17.63 -4.87 -2.29
CA ILE A 95 16.62 -4.13 -1.53
C ILE A 95 15.74 -3.27 -2.40
N LEU A 96 16.34 -2.63 -3.41
CA LEU A 96 15.57 -1.90 -4.39
C LEU A 96 14.60 -2.82 -5.12
N ASN A 97 15.04 -4.04 -5.48
CA ASN A 97 14.17 -5.04 -6.10
C ASN A 97 13.04 -5.48 -5.17
N LYS A 98 13.31 -5.79 -3.89
CA LYS A 98 12.26 -6.12 -2.91
C LYS A 98 11.21 -5.02 -2.78
N ILE A 99 11.65 -3.77 -2.79
CA ILE A 99 10.74 -2.63 -2.72
C ILE A 99 9.95 -2.51 -4.03
N VAL A 100 10.59 -2.65 -5.18
CA VAL A 100 9.92 -2.66 -6.49
C VAL A 100 8.84 -3.74 -6.56
N ASP A 101 9.15 -4.96 -6.10
CA ASP A 101 8.20 -6.08 -6.06
C ASP A 101 6.97 -5.73 -5.22
N ALA A 102 7.19 -5.18 -4.02
CA ALA A 102 6.11 -4.80 -3.11
C ALA A 102 5.24 -3.66 -3.68
N TYR A 103 5.85 -2.65 -4.31
CA TYR A 103 5.09 -1.58 -4.96
C TYR A 103 4.31 -2.08 -6.17
N SER A 104 4.91 -2.95 -6.99
CA SER A 104 4.29 -3.50 -8.20
C SER A 104 2.98 -4.21 -7.89
N LEU A 105 2.91 -4.96 -6.78
CA LEU A 105 1.69 -5.62 -6.34
C LEU A 105 0.53 -4.64 -6.11
N GLU A 106 0.79 -3.43 -5.58
CA GLU A 106 -0.27 -2.42 -5.43
C GLU A 106 -0.62 -1.69 -6.75
N VAL A 107 0.33 -1.57 -7.69
CA VAL A 107 0.12 -0.88 -8.99
C VAL A 107 -0.69 -1.70 -9.98
N PHE A 108 -0.45 -3.01 -9.99
CA PHE A 108 -0.96 -3.89 -11.05
C PHE A 108 -2.30 -4.56 -10.70
N ASN A 109 -2.84 -4.32 -9.51
CA ASN A 109 -4.16 -4.82 -9.15
C ASN A 109 -5.27 -3.92 -9.74
N GLU A 110 -6.27 -4.53 -10.38
CA GLU A 110 -7.26 -3.87 -11.23
C GLU A 110 -8.16 -2.86 -10.49
N THR A 111 -8.22 -2.93 -9.16
CA THR A 111 -8.93 -1.94 -8.33
C THR A 111 -8.05 -1.46 -7.18
N PRO A 112 -7.25 -0.41 -7.38
CA PRO A 112 -6.55 0.25 -6.30
C PRO A 112 -7.55 0.66 -5.21
N PHE A 113 -7.26 0.40 -3.94
CA PHE A 113 -8.08 0.86 -2.80
C PHE A 113 -8.34 2.38 -2.85
N PHE A 114 -7.40 3.11 -3.45
CA PHE A 114 -7.53 4.54 -3.71
C PHE A 114 -8.68 4.90 -4.67
N GLU A 115 -9.03 4.06 -5.65
CA GLU A 115 -10.19 4.29 -6.53
C GLU A 115 -11.53 4.24 -5.75
N VAL A 116 -11.63 3.33 -4.77
CA VAL A 116 -12.80 3.21 -3.89
C VAL A 116 -12.99 4.48 -3.06
N ILE A 117 -11.91 5.07 -2.54
CA ILE A 117 -11.95 6.31 -1.73
C ILE A 117 -12.06 7.59 -2.59
N LYS A 118 -11.42 7.63 -3.76
CA LYS A 118 -11.31 8.80 -4.64
C LYS A 118 -12.66 9.23 -5.26
N SER A 119 -13.65 8.33 -5.30
CA SER A 119 -14.95 8.64 -5.90
C SER A 119 -15.78 9.68 -5.13
N GLY A 120 -15.43 10.03 -3.88
CA GLY A 120 -15.76 11.28 -3.17
C GLY A 120 -17.24 11.71 -3.02
N ALA A 121 -18.18 11.08 -3.71
CA ALA A 121 -19.53 11.60 -3.94
C ALA A 121 -20.64 10.62 -3.52
N ASP A 122 -20.30 9.41 -3.06
CA ASP A 122 -21.30 8.43 -2.60
C ASP A 122 -20.70 7.42 -1.60
N LEU A 123 -19.87 7.91 -0.67
CA LEU A 123 -19.03 7.06 0.19
C LEU A 123 -19.86 6.17 1.13
N ASN A 124 -20.97 6.65 1.68
CA ASN A 124 -21.75 5.85 2.64
C ASN A 124 -22.48 4.67 1.97
N SER A 125 -23.10 4.87 0.80
CA SER A 125 -23.86 3.81 0.13
C SER A 125 -22.95 2.77 -0.55
N LYS A 126 -21.83 3.21 -1.15
CA LYS A 126 -20.86 2.31 -1.77
C LYS A 126 -20.02 1.56 -0.76
N LEU A 127 -19.63 2.19 0.34
CA LEU A 127 -18.99 1.47 1.45
C LEU A 127 -19.98 0.53 2.11
N GLU A 128 -21.24 0.91 2.35
CA GLU A 128 -22.26 -0.03 2.85
C GLU A 128 -22.49 -1.20 1.88
N THR A 129 -22.49 -0.95 0.56
CA THR A 129 -22.60 -2.01 -0.44
C THR A 129 -21.36 -2.92 -0.43
N PHE A 130 -20.16 -2.34 -0.34
CA PHE A 130 -18.91 -3.10 -0.24
C PHE A 130 -18.82 -3.89 1.07
N TYR A 131 -19.15 -3.28 2.21
CA TYR A 131 -19.19 -3.93 3.52
C TYR A 131 -20.28 -5.00 3.61
N SER A 132 -21.45 -4.77 3.01
CA SER A 132 -22.49 -5.80 2.94
C SER A 132 -22.08 -6.98 2.07
N LYS A 133 -21.34 -6.75 0.97
CA LYS A 133 -20.73 -7.81 0.16
C LYS A 133 -19.65 -8.57 0.94
N LEU A 134 -18.72 -7.87 1.60
CA LEU A 134 -17.71 -8.48 2.50
C LEU A 134 -18.38 -9.38 3.54
N LYS A 135 -19.39 -8.83 4.24
CA LYS A 135 -20.13 -9.55 5.26
C LYS A 135 -20.90 -10.74 4.69
N ALA A 136 -21.54 -10.59 3.52
CA ALA A 136 -22.26 -11.67 2.85
C ALA A 136 -21.33 -12.80 2.39
N ALA A 137 -20.10 -12.46 2.00
CA ALA A 137 -19.05 -13.41 1.64
C ALA A 137 -18.29 -13.98 2.86
N GLY A 138 -18.67 -13.61 4.09
CA GLY A 138 -18.09 -14.15 5.32
C GLY A 138 -16.78 -13.51 5.78
N PHE A 139 -16.39 -12.37 5.19
CA PHE A 139 -15.19 -11.62 5.60
C PHE A 139 -15.49 -10.62 6.73
N ASP A 140 -14.54 -10.44 7.65
CA ASP A 140 -14.60 -9.37 8.64
C ASP A 140 -14.14 -8.04 8.03
N ALA A 141 -15.10 -7.13 7.83
CA ALA A 141 -14.84 -5.80 7.30
C ALA A 141 -13.85 -4.99 8.15
N ASN A 142 -13.81 -5.18 9.47
CA ASN A 142 -12.85 -4.47 10.32
C ASN A 142 -11.43 -4.98 10.12
N GLU A 143 -11.26 -6.29 9.91
CA GLU A 143 -9.94 -6.87 9.59
C GLU A 143 -9.44 -6.37 8.24
N PHE A 144 -10.31 -6.35 7.23
CA PHE A 144 -9.97 -5.81 5.91
C PHE A 144 -9.57 -4.32 5.95
N ILE A 145 -10.27 -3.50 6.76
CA ILE A 145 -9.92 -2.09 6.96
C ILE A 145 -8.55 -1.97 7.65
N LYS A 146 -8.29 -2.78 8.68
CA LYS A 146 -6.99 -2.77 9.38
C LYS A 146 -5.85 -3.17 8.45
N LEU A 147 -6.03 -4.23 7.66
CA LEU A 147 -5.09 -4.66 6.64
C LEU A 147 -4.80 -3.52 5.66
N SER A 148 -5.86 -2.90 5.11
CA SER A 148 -5.73 -1.77 4.17
C SER A 148 -4.98 -0.58 4.78
N ALA A 149 -5.24 -0.27 6.05
CA ALA A 149 -4.52 0.80 6.76
C ALA A 149 -3.06 0.42 7.04
N ARG A 150 -2.75 -0.86 7.30
CA ARG A 150 -1.37 -1.36 7.47
C ARG A 150 -0.55 -1.27 6.17
N ILE A 151 -1.16 -1.62 5.03
CA ILE A 151 -0.61 -1.40 3.67
C ILE A 151 -0.24 0.08 3.48
N VAL A 152 -1.12 1.00 3.86
CA VAL A 152 -0.86 2.44 3.76
C VAL A 152 0.29 2.87 4.67
N ILE A 153 0.33 2.40 5.93
CA ILE A 153 1.42 2.68 6.87
C ILE A 153 2.77 2.26 6.30
N THR A 154 2.85 1.02 5.82
CA THR A 154 4.10 0.44 5.31
C THR A 154 4.54 1.09 4.00
N PHE A 155 3.62 1.39 3.08
CA PHE A 155 3.89 2.16 1.86
C PHE A 155 4.58 3.50 2.14
N TYR A 156 3.99 4.30 3.05
CA TYR A 156 4.53 5.62 3.35
C TYR A 156 5.84 5.56 4.13
N ALA A 157 6.00 4.53 4.98
CA ALA A 157 7.28 4.26 5.59
C ALA A 157 8.33 4.00 4.50
N LEU A 158 8.14 3.01 3.61
CA LEU A 158 9.08 2.69 2.53
C LEU A 158 9.46 3.91 1.68
N LEU A 159 8.47 4.70 1.27
CA LEU A 159 8.69 5.93 0.51
C LEU A 159 9.61 6.90 1.26
N TYR A 160 9.38 7.10 2.55
CA TYR A 160 10.23 7.97 3.36
C TYR A 160 11.68 7.47 3.41
N GLY A 161 11.90 6.18 3.65
CA GLY A 161 13.25 5.63 3.76
C GLY A 161 14.00 5.71 2.43
N LEU A 162 13.32 5.46 1.31
CA LEU A 162 13.86 5.68 -0.03
C LEU A 162 14.31 7.13 -0.24
N LEU A 163 13.45 8.09 0.09
CA LEU A 163 13.75 9.53 -0.03
C LEU A 163 14.87 10.00 0.90
N LYS A 164 15.03 9.36 2.06
CA LYS A 164 16.15 9.66 2.98
C LYS A 164 17.48 9.17 2.45
N ASN A 165 17.49 8.12 1.65
CA ASN A 165 18.69 7.57 1.04
C ASN A 165 19.83 7.37 2.06
N ASP A 166 19.50 6.82 3.22
CA ASP A 166 20.43 6.54 4.31
C ASP A 166 20.54 5.03 4.49
N LYS A 167 21.71 4.47 4.15
CA LYS A 167 21.98 3.02 4.21
C LYS A 167 21.69 2.40 5.58
N LYS A 168 21.71 3.17 6.67
CA LYS A 168 21.37 2.67 8.02
C LYS A 168 19.92 2.19 8.12
N LEU A 169 19.03 2.65 7.25
CA LEU A 169 17.61 2.29 7.24
C LEU A 169 17.34 0.93 6.55
N GLU A 170 18.33 0.38 5.85
CA GLU A 170 18.17 -0.84 5.04
C GLU A 170 17.58 -2.03 5.83
N PRO A 171 17.99 -2.34 7.06
CA PRO A 171 17.41 -3.46 7.81
C PRO A 171 15.91 -3.30 8.07
N ALA A 172 15.45 -2.08 8.37
CA ALA A 172 14.05 -1.79 8.59
C ALA A 172 13.26 -1.79 7.27
N LEU A 173 13.84 -1.24 6.20
CA LEU A 173 13.24 -1.26 4.86
C LEU A 173 12.99 -2.68 4.35
N LYS A 174 13.90 -3.62 4.62
CA LYS A 174 13.70 -5.04 4.27
C LYS A 174 12.42 -5.60 4.88
N VAL A 175 12.21 -5.36 6.17
CA VAL A 175 11.05 -5.87 6.90
C VAL A 175 9.78 -5.19 6.42
N LEU A 176 9.81 -3.87 6.26
CA LEU A 176 8.67 -3.10 5.77
C LEU A 176 8.25 -3.51 4.35
N ALA A 177 9.21 -3.80 3.47
CA ALA A 177 8.93 -4.25 2.11
C ALA A 177 8.25 -5.62 2.09
N GLU A 178 8.73 -6.55 2.93
CA GLU A 178 8.13 -7.89 3.06
C GLU A 178 6.71 -7.81 3.64
N MET A 179 6.51 -7.01 4.69
CA MET A 179 5.19 -6.78 5.28
C MET A 179 4.23 -6.19 4.24
N PHE A 180 4.65 -5.15 3.54
CA PHE A 180 3.82 -4.48 2.54
C PHE A 180 3.42 -5.44 1.41
N LYS A 181 4.36 -6.25 0.93
CA LYS A 181 4.10 -7.29 -0.06
C LYS A 181 3.06 -8.30 0.42
N ASN A 182 3.27 -8.89 1.60
CA ASN A 182 2.35 -9.91 2.13
C ASN A 182 0.94 -9.35 2.33
N ASP A 183 0.83 -8.11 2.81
CA ASP A 183 -0.45 -7.47 3.03
C ASP A 183 -1.17 -7.17 1.71
N ALA A 184 -0.43 -6.72 0.69
CA ALA A 184 -0.97 -6.46 -0.63
C ALA A 184 -1.50 -7.75 -1.30
N GLU A 185 -0.76 -8.86 -1.16
CA GLU A 185 -1.17 -10.19 -1.63
C GLU A 185 -2.45 -10.66 -0.93
N GLU A 186 -2.50 -10.63 0.40
CA GLU A 186 -3.69 -11.03 1.18
C GLU A 186 -4.92 -10.19 0.79
N LYS A 187 -4.74 -8.88 0.62
CA LYS A 187 -5.81 -7.98 0.19
C LYS A 187 -6.31 -8.36 -1.21
N ASP A 188 -5.41 -8.69 -2.13
CA ASP A 188 -5.76 -9.10 -3.50
C ASP A 188 -6.54 -10.41 -3.53
N ASP A 189 -6.13 -11.39 -2.71
CA ASP A 189 -6.84 -12.66 -2.57
C ASP A 189 -8.27 -12.43 -2.08
N ILE A 190 -8.46 -11.59 -1.06
CA ILE A 190 -9.80 -11.23 -0.55
C ILE A 190 -10.66 -10.59 -1.65
N LEU A 191 -10.08 -9.66 -2.43
CA LEU A 191 -10.80 -9.00 -3.52
C LEU A 191 -11.18 -9.98 -4.64
N THR A 192 -10.28 -10.89 -5.00
CA THR A 192 -10.53 -11.96 -5.98
C THR A 192 -11.66 -12.87 -5.52
N PHE A 193 -11.65 -13.31 -4.25
CA PHE A 193 -12.75 -14.10 -3.70
C PHE A 193 -14.07 -13.34 -3.72
N LEU A 194 -14.08 -12.07 -3.34
CA LEU A 194 -15.30 -11.24 -3.40
C LEU A 194 -15.85 -11.12 -4.80
N GLU A 195 -14.98 -11.02 -5.81
CA GLU A 195 -15.39 -10.95 -7.21
C GLU A 195 -16.06 -12.25 -7.65
N ILE A 196 -15.40 -13.39 -7.41
CA ILE A 196 -15.95 -14.73 -7.70
C ILE A 196 -17.30 -14.91 -6.98
N TYR A 197 -17.40 -14.53 -5.71
CA TYR A 197 -18.65 -14.66 -4.94
C TYR A 197 -19.75 -13.68 -5.36
N SER A 198 -19.40 -12.52 -5.93
CA SER A 198 -20.37 -11.50 -6.33
C SER A 198 -20.97 -11.77 -7.71
N ASP A 199 -20.33 -12.60 -8.52
CA ASP A 199 -20.70 -12.88 -9.90
C ASP A 199 -21.03 -14.37 -10.09
N GLU A 200 -22.23 -14.69 -10.59
CA GLU A 200 -22.65 -16.08 -10.76
C GLU A 200 -21.88 -16.82 -11.86
N GLU A 201 -21.50 -16.13 -12.95
CA GLU A 201 -20.75 -16.73 -14.04
C GLU A 201 -19.32 -17.03 -13.60
N LYS A 202 -18.64 -16.06 -12.98
CA LYS A 202 -17.28 -16.26 -12.45
C LYS A 202 -17.22 -17.36 -11.39
N ARG A 203 -18.25 -17.48 -10.55
CA ARG A 203 -18.35 -18.57 -9.56
C ARG A 203 -18.41 -19.93 -10.23
N LYS A 204 -19.22 -20.08 -11.28
CA LYS A 204 -19.33 -21.36 -12.01
C LYS A 204 -18.00 -21.71 -12.68
N GLU A 205 -17.35 -20.75 -13.34
CA GLU A 205 -16.04 -20.95 -13.96
C GLU A 205 -14.98 -21.39 -12.94
N PHE A 206 -14.98 -20.78 -11.75
CA PHE A 206 -14.10 -21.18 -10.66
C PHE A 206 -14.40 -22.60 -10.15
N GLU A 207 -15.67 -22.94 -9.92
CA GLU A 207 -16.09 -24.27 -9.46
C GLU A 207 -15.73 -25.36 -10.47
N GLU A 208 -15.93 -25.12 -11.76
CA GLU A 208 -15.52 -26.02 -12.85
C GLU A 208 -14.00 -26.23 -12.84
N SER A 209 -13.23 -25.15 -12.81
CA SER A 209 -11.76 -25.20 -12.76
C SER A 209 -11.24 -25.94 -11.51
N TYR A 210 -11.88 -25.73 -10.35
CA TYR A 210 -11.52 -26.40 -9.10
C TYR A 210 -11.82 -27.91 -9.16
N ASN A 211 -12.97 -28.30 -9.71
CA ASN A 211 -13.32 -29.70 -9.90
C ASN A 211 -12.37 -30.40 -10.88
N GLU A 212 -12.00 -29.75 -11.98
CA GLU A 212 -10.98 -30.26 -12.91
C GLU A 212 -9.63 -30.47 -12.21
N ALA A 213 -9.20 -29.52 -11.39
CA ALA A 213 -7.95 -29.64 -10.63
C ALA A 213 -7.99 -30.79 -9.61
N LEU A 214 -9.12 -30.98 -8.93
CA LEU A 214 -9.35 -32.12 -8.03
C LEU A 214 -9.24 -33.45 -8.78
N GLU A 215 -9.89 -33.57 -9.94
CA GLU A 215 -9.81 -34.75 -10.80
C GLU A 215 -8.36 -35.04 -11.24
N MET A 216 -7.60 -34.02 -11.66
CA MET A 216 -6.18 -34.16 -12.03
C MET A 216 -5.32 -34.63 -10.84
N MET A 217 -5.67 -34.24 -9.62
CA MET A 217 -5.02 -34.70 -8.39
C MET A 217 -5.47 -36.09 -7.93
N GLY A 218 -6.36 -36.75 -8.67
CA GLY A 218 -6.94 -38.05 -8.28
C GLY A 218 -7.85 -37.96 -7.05
N LYS A 219 -8.30 -36.76 -6.71
CA LYS A 219 -9.31 -36.52 -5.67
C LYS A 219 -10.64 -36.30 -6.40
N SER A 220 -11.50 -37.31 -6.45
CA SER A 220 -12.85 -37.07 -6.96
C SER A 220 -13.61 -36.14 -6.00
N ALA A 221 -14.29 -35.12 -6.54
CA ALA A 221 -15.22 -34.28 -5.79
C ALA A 221 -16.37 -35.10 -5.17
#